data_AF-R3W3L7-F1
#
_entry.id   AF-R3W3L7-F1
#
_cell.length_a   1.000
_cell.length_b   1.000
_cell.length_c   1.000
_cell.angle_alpha   90.00
_cell.angle_beta   90.00
_cell.angle_gamma   90.00
#
_symmetry.space_group_name_H-M   'P 1'
#
loop_
_entity.id
_entity.type
_entity.pdbx_description
1 polymer ?
#
loop_
_entity_poly.entity_id
_entity_poly.type
_entity_poly.pdbx_seq_one_letter_code
_entity_poly.pdbx_strand_id
1 'polypeptide(L)' 'MTFNNKKLEYRVTLNTELNLFIVFVKDDENTFATGTTIENAVKELEKIA' A
#
# COMPACT_ATOMS: atom_id res chain seq x y z
N MET A 1 7.34 8.82 -26.16
CA MET A 1 7.72 8.68 -24.74
C MET A 1 6.85 7.58 -24.16
N THR A 2 7.41 6.40 -23.93
CA THR A 2 6.66 5.27 -23.37
C THR A 2 6.63 5.45 -21.86
N PHE A 3 5.53 6.01 -21.35
CA PHE A 3 5.30 6.10 -19.91
C PHE A 3 4.98 4.69 -19.41
N ASN A 4 6.00 3.98 -18.93
CA ASN A 4 5.81 2.74 -18.22
C ASN A 4 5.25 3.10 -16.85
N ASN A 5 3.92 3.30 -16.80
CA ASN A 5 3.20 3.53 -15.57
C ASN A 5 3.22 2.21 -14.82
N LYS A 6 4.32 1.92 -14.11
CA LYS A 6 4.37 0.92 -13.05
C LYS A 6 3.37 1.40 -11.99
N LYS A 7 2.09 1.19 -12.25
CA LYS A 7 1.04 1.32 -11.25
C LYS A 7 1.42 0.28 -10.21
N LEU A 8 1.87 0.76 -9.06
CA LEU A 8 2.09 -0.07 -7.89
C LEU A 8 0.75 -0.76 -7.63
N GLU A 9 0.67 -2.04 -7.97
CA GLU A 9 -0.53 -2.81 -7.70
C GLU A 9 -0.48 -3.19 -6.22
N TYR A 10 -1.46 -2.72 -5.45
CA TYR A 10 -1.52 -2.98 -4.03
C TYR A 10 -2.91 -3.41 -3.60
N ARG A 11 -2.98 -4.23 -2.56
CA ARG A 11 -4.23 -4.66 -1.92
C ARG A 11 -4.41 -3.88 -0.64
N VAL A 12 -5.61 -3.35 -0.43
CA VAL A 12 -5.94 -2.61 0.79
C VAL A 12 -6.91 -3.43 1.62
N THR A 13 -6.58 -3.59 2.91
CA THR A 13 -7.45 -4.23 3.90
C THR A 13 -7.67 -3.26 5.04
N LEU A 14 -8.91 -3.12 5.49
CA LEU A 14 -9.23 -2.35 6.68
C LEU A 14 -9.20 -3.28 7.90
N ASN A 15 -8.32 -3.01 8.85
CA ASN A 15 -8.36 -3.65 10.16
C ASN A 15 -9.35 -2.87 11.04
N THR A 16 -10.49 -3.49 11.34
CA THR A 16 -11.57 -2.89 12.13
C THR A 16 -11.31 -2.86 13.63
N GLU A 17 -10.35 -3.64 14.13
CA GLU A 17 -9.95 -3.62 15.54
C GLU A 17 -9.10 -2.38 15.85
N LEU A 18 -8.21 -2.02 14.91
CA LEU A 18 -7.32 -0.87 15.06
C LEU A 18 -7.80 0.38 14.29
N ASN A 19 -8.83 0.24 13.45
CA ASN A 19 -9.29 1.27 12.50
C ASN A 19 -8.17 1.79 11.59
N LEU A 20 -7.31 0.87 11.12
CA LEU A 20 -6.17 1.18 10.27
C LEU A 20 -6.32 0.51 8.91
N PHE A 21 -5.91 1.21 7.86
CA PHE A 21 -5.77 0.66 6.52
C PHE A 21 -4.40 0.03 6.38
N ILE A 22 -4.38 -1.23 5.96
CA ILE A 22 -3.18 -2.00 5.68
C ILE A 22 -3.10 -2.19 4.17
N VAL A 23 -2.02 -1.71 3.58
CA VAL A 23 -1.77 -1.78 2.14
C VAL A 23 -0.62 -2.75 1.90
N PHE A 24 -0.86 -3.77 1.08
CA PHE A 24 0.10 -4.81 0.73
C PHE A 24 0.53 -4.65 -0.72
N VAL A 25 1.83 -4.79 -1.00
CA VAL A 25 2.32 -4.88 -2.38
C VAL A 25 1.83 -6.21 -2.98
N LYS A 26 1.28 -6.17 -4.21
CA LYS A 26 0.77 -7.39 -4.87
C LYS A 26 1.86 -8.43 -5.14
N ASP A 27 3.06 -7.98 -5.44
CA ASP A 27 4.21 -8.83 -5.77
C ASP A 27 4.91 -9.39 -4.53
N ASP A 28 4.71 -8.78 -3.35
CA ASP A 28 5.44 -9.11 -2.14
C ASP A 28 4.54 -9.00 -0.90
N GLU A 29 4.07 -10.15 -0.41
CA GLU A 29 3.14 -10.22 0.73
C GLU A 29 3.80 -9.83 2.07
N ASN A 30 5.13 -9.77 2.13
CA ASN A 30 5.87 -9.29 3.30
C ASN A 30 6.06 -7.77 3.30
N THR A 31 5.90 -7.12 2.15
CA THR A 31 6.03 -5.67 2.02
C THR A 31 4.66 -5.01 2.12
N PHE A 32 4.36 -4.52 3.31
CA PHE A 32 3.11 -3.83 3.60
C PHE A 32 3.33 -2.59 4.44
N ALA A 33 2.37 -1.68 4.36
CA ALA A 33 2.35 -0.44 5.11
C ALA A 33 0.98 -0.24 5.74
N THR A 34 0.97 0.36 6.92
CA THR A 34 -0.27 0.68 7.65
C THR A 34 -0.43 2.18 7.76
N GLY A 35 -1.66 2.67 7.68
CA GLY A 35 -1.97 4.08 7.85
C GLY A 35 -3.41 4.32 8.25
N THR A 36 -3.67 5.49 8.83
CA THR A 36 -5.02 5.94 9.18
C THR A 36 -5.89 6.21 7.96
N THR A 37 -5.27 6.46 6.81
CA THR A 37 -5.93 6.57 5.50
C THR A 37 -5.17 5.77 4.45
N ILE A 38 -5.87 5.37 3.39
CA ILE A 38 -5.27 4.60 2.29
C ILE A 38 -4.11 5.37 1.66
N GLU A 39 -4.25 6.67 1.42
CA GLU A 39 -3.17 7.49 0.87
C GLU A 39 -1.93 7.53 1.76
N ASN A 40 -2.12 7.60 3.09
CA ASN A 40 -1.00 7.62 4.02
C ASN A 40 -0.30 6.27 4.05
N ALA A 41 -1.08 5.18 4.02
CA ALA A 41 -0.54 3.83 3.94
C ALA A 41 0.19 3.57 2.60
N VAL A 42 -0.34 4.04 1.47
CA VAL A 42 0.33 3.96 0.15
C VAL A 42 1.61 4.78 0.13
N LYS A 43 1.61 6.00 0.69
CA LYS A 43 2.84 6.81 0.81
C LYS A 43 3.91 6.14 1.65
N GLU A 44 3.50 5.52 2.76
CA GLU A 44 4.41 4.76 3.60
C GLU A 44 4.93 3.56 2.80
N LEU A 45 4.08 2.84 2.06
CA LEU A 45 4.46 1.74 1.16
C LEU A 45 5.47 2.16 0.08
N GLU A 46 5.25 3.31 -0.55
CA GLU A 46 6.15 3.87 -1.57
C GLU A 46 7.53 4.26 -1.02
N LYS A 47 7.67 4.48 0.30
CA LYS A 47 8.98 4.71 0.92
C LYS A 47 9.74 3.41 1.18
N ILE A 48 9.04 2.28 1.28
CA ILE A 48 9.62 0.96 1.60
C ILE A 48 9.82 0.11 0.35
N ALA A 49 9.07 0.37 -0.73
CA ALA A 49 9.12 -0.33 -2.02
C ALA A 49 10.17 0.26 -2.99
#